data_AF-A0A2P1PZL4-F1
#
_entry.id   AF-A0A2P1PZL4-F1
#
_cell.length_a   1.000
_cell.length_b   1.000
_cell.length_c   1.000
_cell.angle_alpha   90.00
_cell.angle_beta   90.00
_cell.angle_gamma   90.00
#
_symmetry.space_group_name_H-M   'P 1'
#
loop_
_entity.id
_entity.type
_entity.pdbx_description
1 polymer ?
#
loop_
_entity_poly.entity_id
_entity_poly.type
_entity_poly.pdbx_seq_one_letter_code
_entity_poly.pdbx_strand_id
1 'polypeptide(L)'
;MRLYTIEQLRDPATYSADAELATLARKIARATWEPGSGTRGDWTAAHLAGSHAEAILPSVEAAAKAKQKADKAVQSIRLPAGWKHVVEGQFILLEGPLVPSLPARFRRLGGEWDSDRRLWRVPASKAGSLRRVIENATGYSTSDAAIAKKAKQDIAEIERWLGFVEDKVALGYVYERGVAECNKLGIAKHEALAERLRLAIERATAKAAELKAQRAAVKDADRERRSAAAADRAHDLAQRKASRLLVPVQRSPALNRPVRLHGSVVVVFTSFGKQFRIGDEDPSVYGSHLLGHEGEWGHYAYHRPATETEVRELEDQERAAKQRAEEIAAVRRVAAELAQYIQSHGERPAGNHLVEGQRAYDSMNIYGGGTMFVIADDYIWFVQNNGGDGDNWNMNNVQTGGAGAIGWRIPSSEDLANQIRALGSGQGEQS
;
A
#
# COMPACT_ATOMS: atom_id res chain seq x y z
N MET A 1 -54.15 -66.55 -1.50
CA MET A 1 -54.87 -67.71 -0.95
C MET A 1 -55.73 -67.36 0.25
N ARG A 2 -57.02 -67.67 0.15
CA ARG A 2 -58.01 -67.64 1.24
C ARG A 2 -57.73 -68.79 2.23
N LEU A 3 -58.07 -68.62 3.50
CA LEU A 3 -58.08 -69.74 4.45
C LEU A 3 -59.34 -70.58 4.21
N TYR A 4 -59.16 -71.88 4.05
CA TYR A 4 -60.24 -72.84 3.85
C TYR A 4 -60.33 -73.76 5.07
N THR A 5 -61.55 -74.09 5.46
CA THR A 5 -61.83 -75.18 6.40
C THR A 5 -61.70 -76.52 5.67
N ILE A 6 -61.51 -77.61 6.42
CA ILE A 6 -61.41 -78.95 5.81
C ILE A 6 -62.72 -79.32 5.09
N GLU A 7 -63.87 -78.90 5.61
CA GLU A 7 -65.19 -79.11 5.02
C GLU A 7 -65.32 -78.40 3.67
N GLN A 8 -64.80 -77.17 3.55
CA GLN A 8 -64.76 -76.46 2.27
C GLN A 8 -63.82 -77.14 1.27
N LEU A 9 -62.69 -77.69 1.72
CA LEU A 9 -61.77 -78.42 0.86
C LEU A 9 -62.30 -79.81 0.45
N ARG A 10 -63.34 -80.33 1.11
CA ARG A 10 -64.05 -81.55 0.69
C ARG A 10 -65.11 -81.28 -0.38
N ASP A 11 -65.53 -80.03 -0.57
CA ASP A 11 -66.49 -79.63 -1.60
C ASP A 11 -65.77 -79.41 -2.96
N PRO A 12 -66.08 -80.20 -4.01
CA PRO A 12 -65.53 -80.01 -5.35
C PRO A 12 -65.76 -78.61 -5.94
N ALA A 13 -66.86 -77.94 -5.56
CA ALA A 13 -67.19 -76.60 -6.05
C ALA A 13 -66.14 -75.57 -5.62
N THR A 14 -65.50 -75.78 -4.46
CA THR A 14 -64.45 -74.89 -3.92
C THR A 14 -63.24 -74.81 -4.84
N TYR A 15 -62.82 -75.91 -5.46
CA TYR A 15 -61.70 -75.92 -6.41
C TYR A 15 -62.05 -75.30 -7.75
N SER A 16 -63.31 -75.42 -8.18
CA SER A 16 -63.79 -74.74 -9.39
C SER A 16 -63.88 -73.22 -9.21
N ALA A 17 -64.21 -72.77 -8.00
CA ALA A 17 -64.34 -71.36 -7.64
C ALA A 17 -62.99 -70.65 -7.39
N ASP A 18 -61.93 -71.37 -7.02
CA ASP A 18 -60.59 -70.81 -6.80
C ASP A 18 -59.52 -71.54 -7.63
N ALA A 19 -59.08 -70.89 -8.70
CA ALA A 19 -58.06 -71.42 -9.61
C ALA A 19 -56.67 -71.55 -8.96
N GLU A 20 -56.31 -70.73 -7.96
CA GLU A 20 -55.05 -70.86 -7.21
C GLU A 20 -55.10 -72.15 -6.36
N LEU A 21 -56.24 -72.40 -5.70
CA LEU A 21 -56.47 -73.60 -4.92
C LEU A 21 -56.45 -74.85 -5.79
N ALA A 22 -57.13 -74.85 -6.95
CA ALA A 22 -57.06 -75.96 -7.89
C ALA A 22 -55.63 -76.24 -8.36
N THR A 23 -54.85 -75.18 -8.61
CA THR A 23 -53.44 -75.33 -9.04
C THR A 23 -52.58 -75.92 -7.93
N LEU A 24 -52.76 -75.47 -6.68
CA LEU A 24 -52.06 -76.04 -5.53
C LEU A 24 -52.45 -77.51 -5.33
N ALA A 25 -53.73 -77.85 -5.40
CA ALA A 25 -54.24 -79.21 -5.27
C ALA A 25 -53.62 -80.15 -6.32
N ARG A 26 -53.55 -79.73 -7.60
CA ARG A 26 -52.87 -80.49 -8.65
C ARG A 26 -51.38 -80.71 -8.37
N LYS A 27 -50.71 -79.71 -7.80
CA LYS A 27 -49.28 -79.81 -7.45
C LYS A 27 -49.07 -80.83 -6.33
N ILE A 28 -49.92 -80.79 -5.31
CA ILE A 28 -49.88 -81.75 -4.19
C ILE A 28 -50.19 -83.15 -4.71
N ALA A 29 -51.25 -83.32 -5.51
CA ALA A 29 -51.61 -84.60 -6.11
C ALA A 29 -50.45 -85.23 -6.89
N ARG A 30 -49.70 -84.43 -7.67
CA ARG A 30 -48.51 -84.93 -8.38
C ARG A 30 -47.37 -85.34 -7.45
N ALA A 31 -47.20 -84.66 -6.32
CA ALA A 31 -46.16 -84.94 -5.35
C ALA A 31 -46.48 -86.15 -4.46
N THR A 32 -47.76 -86.43 -4.24
CA THR A 32 -48.26 -87.52 -3.37
C THR A 32 -48.72 -88.75 -4.15
N TRP A 33 -48.64 -88.75 -5.48
CA TRP A 33 -49.05 -89.90 -6.29
C TRP A 33 -48.07 -91.06 -6.15
N GLU A 34 -48.58 -92.25 -5.81
CA GLU A 34 -47.82 -93.48 -5.71
C GLU A 34 -48.24 -94.50 -6.79
N PRO A 35 -47.28 -95.24 -7.38
CA PRO A 35 -47.59 -96.33 -8.31
C PRO A 35 -48.52 -97.36 -7.67
N GLY A 36 -49.70 -97.59 -8.28
CA GLY A 36 -50.74 -98.49 -7.76
C GLY A 36 -52.03 -97.79 -7.33
N SER A 37 -52.01 -96.46 -7.16
CA SER A 37 -53.19 -95.66 -6.76
C SER A 37 -54.09 -95.21 -7.94
N GLY A 38 -54.07 -95.96 -9.04
CA GLY A 38 -54.74 -95.58 -10.30
C GLY A 38 -53.89 -94.65 -11.19
N THR A 39 -54.50 -94.11 -12.25
CA THR A 39 -53.77 -93.21 -13.16
C THR A 39 -53.52 -91.85 -12.49
N ARG A 40 -52.46 -91.13 -12.92
CA ARG A 40 -52.20 -89.77 -12.43
C ARG A 40 -53.36 -88.80 -12.67
N GLY A 41 -54.13 -89.03 -13.74
CA GLY A 41 -55.33 -88.26 -14.07
C GLY A 41 -56.41 -88.46 -13.01
N ASP A 42 -56.73 -89.72 -12.71
CA ASP A 42 -57.75 -90.09 -11.72
C ASP A 42 -57.37 -89.58 -10.32
N TRP A 43 -56.08 -89.68 -9.95
CA TRP A 43 -55.58 -89.18 -8.66
C TRP A 43 -55.69 -87.66 -8.54
N THR A 44 -55.39 -86.94 -9.62
CA THR A 44 -55.56 -85.48 -9.68
C THR A 44 -57.05 -85.11 -9.62
N ALA A 45 -57.90 -85.86 -10.30
CA ALA A 45 -59.36 -85.67 -10.25
C ALA A 45 -59.90 -85.92 -8.84
N ALA A 46 -59.41 -86.95 -8.13
CA ALA A 46 -59.77 -87.23 -6.74
C ALA A 46 -59.39 -86.09 -5.77
N HIS A 47 -58.21 -85.47 -5.95
CA HIS A 47 -57.83 -84.29 -5.17
C HIS A 47 -58.74 -83.07 -5.44
N LEU A 48 -59.11 -82.86 -6.70
CA LEU A 48 -60.02 -81.77 -7.10
C LEU A 48 -61.48 -82.06 -6.73
N ALA A 49 -61.84 -83.32 -6.52
CA ALA A 49 -63.14 -83.75 -5.99
C ALA A 49 -63.20 -83.71 -4.45
N GLY A 50 -62.14 -83.25 -3.78
CA GLY A 50 -62.11 -83.08 -2.33
C GLY A 50 -61.79 -84.35 -1.53
N SER A 51 -61.49 -85.48 -2.17
CA SER A 51 -61.21 -86.77 -1.51
C SER A 51 -59.91 -86.78 -0.68
N HIS A 52 -59.05 -85.77 -0.83
CA HIS A 52 -57.76 -85.66 -0.13
C HIS A 52 -57.56 -84.29 0.54
N ALA A 53 -58.64 -83.73 1.09
CA ALA A 53 -58.63 -82.43 1.75
C ALA A 53 -57.56 -82.31 2.86
N GLU A 54 -57.33 -83.39 3.61
CA GLU A 54 -56.35 -83.47 4.70
C GLU A 54 -54.91 -83.23 4.21
N ALA A 55 -54.56 -83.74 3.02
CA ALA A 55 -53.23 -83.55 2.43
C ALA A 55 -53.04 -82.12 1.88
N ILE A 56 -54.14 -81.46 1.50
CA ILE A 56 -54.13 -80.12 0.90
C ILE A 56 -54.07 -79.03 1.98
N LEU A 57 -54.78 -79.22 3.11
CA LEU A 57 -54.95 -78.21 4.15
C LEU A 57 -53.63 -77.61 4.70
N PRO A 58 -52.59 -78.39 5.07
CA PRO A 58 -51.34 -77.83 5.59
C PRO A 58 -50.64 -76.91 4.57
N SER A 59 -50.72 -77.23 3.28
CA SER A 59 -50.13 -76.43 2.21
C SER A 59 -50.92 -75.14 1.95
N VAL A 60 -52.25 -75.19 2.06
CA VAL A 60 -53.13 -74.02 1.98
C VAL A 60 -52.86 -73.07 3.15
N GLU A 61 -52.77 -73.59 4.38
CA GLU A 61 -52.44 -72.80 5.56
C GLU A 61 -51.05 -72.18 5.47
N ALA A 62 -50.04 -72.94 5.00
CA ALA A 62 -48.70 -72.43 4.79
C ALA A 62 -48.67 -71.32 3.72
N ALA A 63 -49.41 -71.49 2.61
CA ALA A 63 -49.52 -70.49 1.56
C ALA A 63 -50.27 -69.23 2.04
N ALA A 64 -51.33 -69.38 2.85
CA ALA A 64 -52.07 -68.27 3.44
C ALA A 64 -51.22 -67.50 4.47
N LYS A 65 -50.50 -68.20 5.36
CA LYS A 65 -49.54 -67.59 6.31
C LYS A 65 -48.41 -66.87 5.58
N ALA A 66 -47.89 -67.45 4.50
CA ALA A 66 -46.87 -66.82 3.66
C ALA A 66 -47.41 -65.55 3.00
N LYS A 67 -48.64 -65.57 2.47
CA LYS A 67 -49.30 -64.38 1.90
C LYS A 67 -49.56 -63.30 2.95
N GLN A 68 -50.08 -63.65 4.12
CA GLN A 68 -50.32 -62.68 5.20
C GLN A 68 -49.01 -62.03 5.68
N LYS A 69 -47.94 -62.82 5.80
CA LYS A 69 -46.59 -62.31 6.15
C LYS A 69 -46.05 -61.38 5.06
N ALA A 70 -46.26 -61.73 3.79
CA ALA A 70 -45.93 -60.89 2.66
C ALA A 70 -46.70 -59.57 2.67
N ASP A 71 -48.03 -59.61 2.80
CA ASP A 71 -48.90 -58.42 2.83
C ASP A 71 -48.51 -57.48 3.97
N LYS A 72 -48.28 -58.00 5.18
CA LYS A 72 -47.82 -57.20 6.32
C LYS A 72 -46.43 -56.60 6.09
N ALA A 73 -45.52 -57.34 5.48
CA ALA A 73 -44.20 -56.84 5.16
C ALA A 73 -44.26 -55.75 4.09
N VAL A 74 -45.11 -55.92 3.07
CA VAL A 74 -45.29 -54.97 1.97
C VAL A 74 -45.96 -53.68 2.41
N GLN A 75 -46.97 -53.74 3.28
CA GLN A 75 -47.57 -52.56 3.90
C GLN A 75 -46.55 -51.71 4.70
N SER A 76 -45.48 -52.34 5.19
CA SER A 76 -44.38 -51.64 5.87
C SER A 76 -43.34 -51.01 4.93
N ILE A 77 -43.43 -51.29 3.62
CA ILE A 77 -42.55 -50.70 2.60
C ILE A 77 -43.16 -49.39 2.15
N ARG A 78 -42.65 -48.26 2.68
CA ARG A 78 -42.88 -46.97 2.04
C ARG A 78 -41.96 -46.84 0.83
N LEU A 79 -42.56 -46.71 -0.35
CA LEU A 79 -41.82 -46.53 -1.58
C LEU A 79 -41.52 -45.03 -1.82
N PRO A 80 -40.39 -44.69 -2.46
CA PRO A 80 -40.12 -43.32 -2.91
C PRO A 80 -41.19 -42.82 -3.90
N ALA A 81 -41.27 -41.50 -4.08
CA ALA A 81 -42.18 -40.90 -5.05
C ALA A 81 -41.97 -41.51 -6.45
N GLY A 82 -43.08 -41.88 -7.11
CA GLY A 82 -43.06 -42.50 -8.44
C GLY A 82 -42.92 -44.02 -8.45
N TRP A 83 -42.74 -44.68 -7.31
CA TRP A 83 -42.75 -46.14 -7.20
C TRP A 83 -44.10 -46.66 -6.70
N LYS A 84 -44.59 -47.74 -7.30
CA LYS A 84 -45.81 -48.46 -6.92
C LYS A 84 -45.47 -49.93 -6.68
N HIS A 85 -46.23 -50.58 -5.81
CA HIS A 85 -46.16 -52.02 -5.65
C HIS A 85 -47.55 -52.66 -5.59
N VAL A 86 -47.61 -53.91 -6.03
CA VAL A 86 -48.79 -54.77 -5.88
C VAL A 86 -48.31 -56.16 -5.46
N VAL A 87 -49.01 -56.82 -4.53
CA VAL A 87 -48.71 -58.21 -4.14
C VAL A 87 -49.58 -59.15 -4.98
N GLU A 88 -48.95 -59.99 -5.80
CA GLU A 88 -49.64 -60.99 -6.62
C GLU A 88 -49.08 -62.38 -6.29
N GLY A 89 -49.89 -63.21 -5.62
CA GLY A 89 -49.52 -64.55 -5.18
C GLY A 89 -48.30 -64.56 -4.24
N GLN A 90 -47.19 -65.13 -4.73
CA GLN A 90 -45.91 -65.26 -4.00
C GLN A 90 -44.92 -64.13 -4.34
N PHE A 91 -45.33 -63.14 -5.14
CA PHE A 91 -44.45 -62.09 -5.65
C PHE A 91 -44.95 -60.69 -5.29
N ILE A 92 -44.00 -59.77 -5.14
CA ILE A 92 -44.20 -58.34 -5.05
C ILE A 92 -43.84 -57.78 -6.43
N LEU A 93 -44.82 -57.20 -7.09
CA LEU A 93 -44.67 -56.49 -8.34
C LEU A 93 -44.26 -55.06 -8.02
N LEU A 94 -43.18 -54.59 -8.63
CA LEU A 94 -42.65 -53.24 -8.43
C LEU A 94 -42.61 -52.50 -9.76
N GLU A 95 -43.27 -51.36 -9.80
CA GLU A 95 -43.26 -50.40 -10.90
C GLU A 95 -42.62 -49.11 -10.41
N GLY A 96 -41.70 -48.53 -11.18
CA GLY A 96 -41.08 -47.26 -10.80
C GLY A 96 -39.98 -46.79 -11.76
N PRO A 97 -39.46 -45.56 -11.54
CA PRO A 97 -38.41 -44.99 -12.37
C PRO A 97 -37.13 -45.83 -12.36
N LEU A 98 -36.45 -45.87 -13.52
CA LEU A 98 -35.23 -46.64 -13.70
C LEU A 98 -34.08 -46.02 -12.88
N VAL A 99 -33.74 -46.67 -11.76
CA VAL A 99 -32.50 -46.37 -11.02
C VAL A 99 -31.45 -47.39 -11.47
N PRO A 100 -30.32 -46.98 -12.08
CA PRO A 100 -29.36 -47.90 -12.70
C PRO A 100 -28.85 -49.02 -11.78
N SER A 101 -28.77 -48.77 -10.47
CA SER A 101 -28.30 -49.76 -9.49
C SER A 101 -29.34 -50.79 -9.04
N LEU A 102 -30.64 -50.55 -9.27
CA LEU A 102 -31.71 -51.40 -8.75
C LEU A 102 -31.88 -52.74 -9.49
N PRO A 103 -31.82 -52.82 -10.83
CA PRO A 103 -31.94 -54.08 -11.56
C PRO A 103 -31.02 -55.20 -11.05
N ALA A 104 -29.74 -54.90 -10.83
CA ALA A 104 -28.77 -55.87 -10.32
C ALA A 104 -29.11 -56.33 -8.89
N ARG A 105 -29.62 -55.42 -8.06
CA ARG A 105 -29.99 -55.72 -6.66
C ARG A 105 -31.28 -56.52 -6.56
N PHE A 106 -32.27 -56.25 -7.42
CA PHE A 106 -33.50 -57.04 -7.49
C PHE A 106 -33.22 -58.47 -7.95
N ARG A 107 -32.36 -58.67 -8.97
CA ARG A 107 -31.91 -60.02 -9.37
C ARG A 107 -31.25 -60.79 -8.22
N ARG A 108 -30.42 -60.13 -7.40
CA ARG A 108 -29.80 -60.75 -6.21
C ARG A 108 -30.81 -61.19 -5.15
N LEU A 109 -31.99 -60.57 -5.10
CA LEU A 109 -33.09 -61.00 -4.23
C LEU A 109 -33.92 -62.14 -4.84
N GLY A 110 -33.52 -62.69 -5.99
CA GLY A 110 -34.30 -63.65 -6.75
C GLY A 110 -35.44 -62.99 -7.53
N GLY A 111 -35.35 -61.68 -7.77
CA GLY A 111 -36.32 -60.96 -8.57
C GLY A 111 -36.08 -61.14 -10.06
N GLU A 112 -37.18 -61.22 -10.82
CA GLU A 112 -37.19 -61.36 -12.27
C GLU A 112 -37.86 -60.15 -12.91
N TRP A 113 -37.44 -59.81 -14.12
CA TRP A 113 -38.08 -58.76 -14.91
C TRP A 113 -39.20 -59.38 -15.73
N ASP A 114 -40.41 -58.86 -15.59
CA ASP A 114 -41.55 -59.19 -16.42
C ASP A 114 -41.54 -58.26 -17.63
N SER A 115 -41.17 -58.78 -18.81
CA SER A 115 -41.08 -58.00 -20.04
C SER A 115 -42.45 -57.50 -20.52
N ASP A 116 -43.50 -58.28 -20.27
CA ASP A 116 -44.83 -58.05 -20.82
C ASP A 116 -45.52 -56.94 -20.03
N ARG A 117 -45.38 -56.98 -18.70
CA ARG A 117 -45.94 -55.97 -17.80
C ARG A 117 -44.97 -54.83 -17.47
N ARG A 118 -43.71 -54.93 -17.93
CA ARG A 118 -42.61 -53.97 -17.68
C ARG A 118 -42.42 -53.64 -16.20
N LEU A 119 -42.41 -54.67 -15.36
CA LEU A 119 -42.26 -54.53 -13.90
C LEU A 119 -41.32 -55.58 -13.32
N TRP A 120 -40.80 -55.31 -12.12
CA TRP A 120 -39.99 -56.27 -11.39
C TRP A 120 -40.85 -57.16 -10.51
N ARG A 121 -40.66 -58.47 -10.59
CA ARG A 121 -41.31 -59.47 -9.73
C ARG A 121 -40.31 -59.94 -8.71
N VAL A 122 -40.49 -59.59 -7.44
CA VAL A 122 -39.59 -59.99 -6.34
C VAL A 122 -40.29 -60.97 -5.42
N PRO A 123 -39.68 -62.10 -5.01
CA PRO A 123 -40.32 -63.03 -4.09
C PRO A 123 -40.77 -62.34 -2.81
N ALA A 124 -42.02 -62.55 -2.41
CA ALA A 124 -42.59 -61.85 -1.27
C ALA A 124 -41.95 -62.24 0.07
N SER A 125 -41.32 -63.42 0.13
CA SER A 125 -40.45 -63.84 1.24
C SER A 125 -39.24 -62.93 1.46
N LYS A 126 -38.88 -62.10 0.47
CA LYS A 126 -37.75 -61.16 0.52
C LYS A 126 -38.17 -59.71 0.79
N ALA A 127 -39.44 -59.45 1.15
CA ALA A 127 -39.95 -58.09 1.42
C ALA A 127 -39.07 -57.25 2.37
N GLY A 128 -38.59 -57.85 3.47
CA GLY A 128 -37.72 -57.15 4.42
C GLY A 128 -36.36 -56.75 3.83
N SER A 129 -35.78 -57.59 2.96
CA SER A 129 -34.52 -57.29 2.26
C SER A 129 -34.75 -56.29 1.12
N LEU A 130 -35.90 -56.38 0.45
CA LEU A 130 -36.31 -55.45 -0.60
C LEU A 130 -36.39 -54.02 -0.08
N ARG A 131 -36.99 -53.82 1.10
CA ARG A 131 -37.02 -52.52 1.78
C ARG A 131 -35.61 -51.91 1.92
N ARG A 132 -34.67 -52.65 2.49
CA ARG A 132 -33.29 -52.19 2.69
C ARG A 132 -32.58 -51.88 1.37
N VAL A 133 -32.85 -52.69 0.33
CA VAL A 133 -32.28 -52.48 -1.00
C VAL A 133 -32.75 -51.18 -1.62
N ILE A 134 -34.05 -50.88 -1.51
CA ILE A 134 -34.64 -49.63 -2.02
C ILE A 134 -34.10 -48.43 -1.23
N GLU A 135 -34.07 -48.50 0.09
CA GLU A 135 -33.50 -47.46 0.97
C GLU A 135 -32.04 -47.14 0.62
N ASN A 136 -31.19 -48.17 0.50
CA ASN A 136 -29.78 -48.00 0.20
C ASN A 136 -29.52 -47.49 -1.22
N ALA A 137 -30.36 -47.83 -2.20
CA ALA A 137 -30.17 -47.45 -3.59
C ALA A 137 -30.69 -46.03 -3.90
N THR A 138 -31.69 -45.57 -3.16
CA THR A 138 -32.33 -44.26 -3.40
C THR A 138 -31.89 -43.19 -2.41
N GLY A 139 -31.23 -43.56 -1.31
CA GLY A 139 -30.92 -42.65 -0.21
C GLY A 139 -32.15 -42.18 0.57
N TYR A 140 -33.34 -42.70 0.23
CA TYR A 140 -34.61 -42.36 0.87
C TYR A 140 -34.76 -43.22 2.13
N SER A 141 -34.60 -42.61 3.31
CA SER A 141 -34.89 -43.28 4.57
C SER A 141 -36.40 -43.29 4.80
N THR A 142 -36.98 -44.48 4.96
CA THR A 142 -38.44 -44.65 5.13
C THR A 142 -38.92 -44.51 6.58
N SER A 143 -38.01 -44.28 7.54
CA SER A 143 -38.37 -44.14 8.95
C SER A 143 -38.48 -42.66 9.33
N ASP A 144 -39.64 -42.26 9.87
CA ASP A 144 -39.88 -40.90 10.37
C ASP A 144 -38.81 -40.47 11.40
N ALA A 145 -38.25 -41.43 12.15
CA ALA A 145 -37.14 -41.21 13.09
C ALA A 145 -35.83 -40.77 12.41
N ALA A 146 -35.48 -41.32 11.24
CA ALA A 146 -34.27 -40.93 10.52
C ALA A 146 -34.44 -39.58 9.83
N ILE A 147 -35.64 -39.28 9.32
CA ILE A 147 -35.98 -37.97 8.76
C ILE A 147 -35.88 -36.90 9.86
N ALA A 148 -36.47 -37.15 11.04
CA ALA A 148 -36.38 -36.25 12.19
C ALA A 148 -34.92 -36.07 12.68
N LYS A 149 -34.13 -37.16 12.71
CA LYS A 149 -32.70 -37.09 13.07
C LYS A 149 -31.92 -36.22 12.08
N LYS A 150 -32.15 -36.39 10.78
CA LYS A 150 -31.49 -35.58 9.74
C LYS A 150 -31.91 -34.12 9.83
N ALA A 151 -33.20 -33.81 9.99
CA ALA A 151 -33.67 -32.45 10.19
C ALA A 151 -33.01 -31.78 11.42
N LYS A 152 -32.84 -32.52 12.53
CA LYS A 152 -32.13 -32.02 13.72
C LYS A 152 -30.64 -31.76 13.45
N GLN A 153 -29.99 -32.60 12.66
CA GLN A 153 -28.59 -32.41 12.26
C GLN A 153 -28.45 -31.19 11.33
N ASP A 154 -29.34 -31.05 10.35
CA ASP A 154 -29.35 -29.93 9.41
C ASP A 154 -29.56 -28.59 10.17
N ILE A 155 -30.48 -28.55 11.16
CA ILE A 155 -30.67 -27.38 12.03
C ILE A 155 -29.39 -27.04 12.81
N ALA A 156 -28.77 -28.02 13.47
CA ALA A 156 -27.55 -27.79 14.24
C ALA A 156 -26.39 -27.29 13.36
N GLU A 157 -26.32 -27.78 12.12
CA GLU A 157 -25.30 -27.34 11.18
C GLU A 157 -25.59 -25.93 10.62
N ILE A 158 -26.86 -25.58 10.38
CA ILE A 158 -27.27 -24.21 10.07
C ILE A 158 -26.87 -23.26 11.19
N GLU A 159 -27.15 -23.59 12.45
CA GLU A 159 -26.77 -22.76 13.60
C GLU A 159 -25.26 -22.53 13.68
N ARG A 160 -24.47 -23.57 13.40
CA ARG A 160 -23.01 -23.45 13.33
C ARG A 160 -22.56 -22.48 12.24
N TRP A 161 -23.09 -22.63 11.02
CA TRP A 161 -22.75 -21.74 9.91
C TRP A 161 -23.23 -20.31 10.15
N LEU A 162 -24.39 -20.15 10.78
CA LEU A 162 -24.93 -18.85 11.16
C LEU A 162 -24.04 -18.14 12.18
N GLY A 163 -23.53 -18.86 13.18
CA GLY A 163 -22.55 -18.33 14.13
C GLY A 163 -21.30 -17.80 13.43
N PHE A 164 -20.79 -18.52 12.42
CA PHE A 164 -19.68 -18.01 11.61
C PHE A 164 -20.04 -16.74 10.83
N VAL A 165 -21.26 -16.60 10.33
CA VAL A 165 -21.69 -15.36 9.65
C VAL A 165 -21.76 -14.20 10.65
N GLU A 166 -22.34 -14.44 11.83
CA GLU A 166 -22.49 -13.45 12.91
C GLU A 166 -21.14 -12.95 13.44
N ASP A 167 -20.17 -13.83 13.62
CA ASP A 167 -18.81 -13.47 14.05
C ASP A 167 -18.12 -12.48 13.09
N LYS A 168 -18.49 -12.49 11.80
CA LYS A 168 -17.87 -11.62 10.79
C LYS A 168 -18.55 -10.27 10.65
N VAL A 169 -19.73 -10.09 11.26
CA VAL A 169 -20.44 -8.81 11.31
C VAL A 169 -19.56 -7.71 11.92
N ALA A 170 -18.85 -8.01 13.01
CA ALA A 170 -17.97 -7.05 13.68
C ALA A 170 -16.84 -6.53 12.78
N LEU A 171 -16.42 -7.34 11.81
CA LEU A 171 -15.38 -7.00 10.83
C LEU A 171 -15.94 -6.26 9.59
N GLY A 172 -17.26 -6.07 9.51
CA GLY A 172 -17.92 -5.41 8.39
C GLY A 172 -17.81 -6.19 7.08
N TYR A 173 -17.87 -7.53 7.13
CA TYR A 173 -17.96 -8.33 5.92
C TYR A 173 -18.99 -9.45 6.05
N VAL A 174 -19.65 -9.76 4.93
CA VAL A 174 -20.60 -10.88 4.83
C VAL A 174 -19.84 -12.15 4.49
N TYR A 175 -19.94 -13.18 5.32
CA TYR A 175 -19.29 -14.47 5.05
C TYR A 175 -20.11 -15.28 4.03
N GLU A 176 -19.88 -15.02 2.75
CA GLU A 176 -20.63 -15.60 1.62
C GLU A 176 -20.71 -17.12 1.65
N ARG A 177 -19.63 -17.80 2.04
CA ARG A 177 -19.61 -19.26 2.19
C ARG A 177 -20.59 -19.74 3.26
N GLY A 178 -20.65 -19.06 4.41
CA GLY A 178 -21.61 -19.39 5.47
C GLY A 178 -23.05 -19.19 5.02
N VAL A 179 -23.32 -18.09 4.30
CA VAL A 179 -24.63 -17.83 3.69
C VAL A 179 -25.03 -18.94 2.72
N ALA A 180 -24.11 -19.35 1.83
CA ALA A 180 -24.36 -20.40 0.84
C ALA A 180 -24.63 -21.77 1.48
N GLU A 181 -23.89 -22.16 2.52
CA GLU A 181 -24.10 -23.43 3.23
C GLU A 181 -25.43 -23.43 4.00
N CYS A 182 -25.81 -22.32 4.64
CA CYS A 182 -27.13 -22.17 5.26
C CYS A 182 -28.27 -22.37 4.24
N ASN A 183 -28.15 -21.78 3.06
CA ASN A 183 -29.14 -21.93 1.98
C ASN A 183 -29.22 -23.38 1.48
N LYS A 184 -28.08 -24.06 1.31
CA LYS A 184 -28.00 -25.45 0.87
C LYS A 184 -28.64 -26.42 1.87
N LEU A 185 -28.52 -26.15 3.17
CA LEU A 185 -29.17 -26.92 4.24
C LEU A 185 -30.68 -26.63 4.37
N GLY A 186 -31.21 -25.69 3.59
CA GLY A 186 -32.63 -25.39 3.55
C GLY A 186 -33.11 -24.48 4.68
N ILE A 187 -32.28 -23.50 5.09
CA ILE A 187 -32.63 -22.51 6.12
C ILE A 187 -33.98 -21.80 5.87
N ALA A 188 -34.42 -21.68 4.60
CA ALA A 188 -35.73 -21.13 4.24
C ALA A 188 -36.92 -21.89 4.84
N LYS A 189 -36.75 -23.15 5.26
CA LYS A 189 -37.76 -23.94 5.96
C LYS A 189 -37.86 -23.59 7.45
N HIS A 190 -36.94 -22.78 7.96
CA HIS A 190 -36.79 -22.41 9.37
C HIS A 190 -36.83 -20.88 9.52
N GLU A 191 -38.03 -20.33 9.62
CA GLU A 191 -38.29 -18.87 9.60
C GLU A 191 -37.42 -18.08 10.59
N ALA A 192 -37.29 -18.55 11.83
CA ALA A 192 -36.48 -17.89 12.85
C ALA A 192 -34.97 -17.83 12.50
N LEU A 193 -34.43 -18.89 11.90
CA LEU A 193 -33.02 -18.93 11.49
C LEU A 193 -32.78 -18.10 10.21
N ALA A 194 -33.73 -18.13 9.28
CA ALA A 194 -33.69 -17.30 8.08
C ALA A 194 -33.69 -15.80 8.42
N GLU A 195 -34.52 -15.40 9.39
CA GLU A 195 -34.56 -14.02 9.86
C GLU A 195 -33.25 -13.60 10.53
N ARG A 196 -32.68 -14.49 11.35
CA ARG A 196 -31.41 -14.24 12.01
C ARG A 196 -30.26 -14.10 11.00
N LEU A 197 -30.25 -14.88 9.92
CA LEU A 197 -29.30 -14.73 8.82
C LEU A 197 -29.46 -13.38 8.11
N ARG A 198 -30.71 -12.96 7.82
CA ARG A 198 -31.00 -11.66 7.19
C ARG A 198 -30.47 -10.50 8.03
N LEU A 199 -30.78 -10.49 9.32
CA LEU A 199 -30.30 -9.47 10.25
C LEU A 199 -28.77 -9.44 10.37
N ALA A 200 -28.11 -10.60 10.35
CA ALA A 200 -26.65 -10.68 10.34
C ALA A 200 -26.06 -10.03 9.08
N ILE A 201 -26.64 -10.30 7.90
CA ILE A 201 -26.20 -9.69 6.63
C ILE A 201 -26.39 -8.17 6.67
N GLU A 202 -27.56 -7.67 7.10
CA GLU A 202 -27.84 -6.24 7.21
C GLU A 202 -26.87 -5.51 8.17
N ARG A 203 -26.57 -6.13 9.32
CA ARG A 203 -25.58 -5.56 10.25
C ARG A 203 -24.18 -5.54 9.65
N ALA A 204 -23.79 -6.60 8.94
CA ALA A 204 -22.47 -6.67 8.31
C ALA A 204 -22.32 -5.60 7.20
N THR A 205 -23.35 -5.38 6.38
CA THR A 205 -23.32 -4.35 5.33
C THR A 205 -23.31 -2.94 5.91
N ALA A 206 -24.10 -2.68 6.95
CA ALA A 206 -24.06 -1.40 7.68
C ALA A 206 -22.67 -1.14 8.27
N LYS A 207 -22.06 -2.15 8.90
CA LYS A 207 -20.71 -2.02 9.47
C LYS A 207 -19.64 -1.82 8.39
N ALA A 208 -19.78 -2.48 7.24
CA ALA A 208 -18.90 -2.27 6.08
C ALA A 208 -18.95 -0.81 5.60
N ALA A 209 -20.14 -0.22 5.50
CA ALA A 209 -20.34 1.16 5.10
C ALA A 209 -19.71 2.15 6.11
N GLU A 210 -19.88 1.90 7.41
CA GLU A 210 -19.27 2.69 8.49
C GLU A 210 -17.73 2.68 8.39
N LEU A 211 -17.12 1.48 8.29
CA LEU A 211 -15.66 1.34 8.17
C LEU A 211 -15.12 1.98 6.88
N LYS A 212 -15.87 1.90 5.78
CA LYS A 212 -15.52 2.57 4.52
C LYS A 212 -15.53 4.09 4.67
N ALA A 213 -16.56 4.65 5.33
CA ALA A 213 -16.65 6.08 5.60
C ALA A 213 -15.52 6.57 6.51
N GLN A 214 -15.19 5.83 7.58
CA GLN A 214 -14.06 6.14 8.46
C GLN A 214 -12.73 6.16 7.70
N ARG A 215 -12.47 5.16 6.84
CA ARG A 215 -11.26 5.11 6.00
C ARG A 215 -11.19 6.27 5.01
N ALA A 216 -12.32 6.66 4.41
CA ALA A 216 -12.38 7.80 3.50
C ALA A 216 -12.03 9.11 4.24
N ALA A 217 -12.63 9.34 5.41
CA ALA A 217 -12.35 10.52 6.23
C ALA A 217 -10.87 10.62 6.64
N VAL A 218 -10.25 9.50 7.04
CA VAL A 218 -8.81 9.47 7.36
C VAL A 218 -7.96 9.80 6.13
N LYS A 219 -8.32 9.26 4.96
CA LYS A 219 -7.60 9.52 3.70
C LYS A 219 -7.72 10.98 3.27
N ASP A 220 -8.91 11.58 3.41
CA ASP A 220 -9.13 12.99 3.08
C ASP A 220 -8.35 13.91 4.01
N ALA A 221 -8.34 13.63 5.32
CA ALA A 221 -7.54 14.36 6.29
C ALA A 221 -6.03 14.25 6.01
N ASP A 222 -5.52 13.07 5.63
CA ASP A 222 -4.12 12.90 5.22
C ASP A 222 -3.80 13.66 3.93
N ARG A 223 -4.73 13.69 2.97
CA ARG A 223 -4.58 14.45 1.72
C ARG A 223 -4.50 15.96 1.99
N GLU A 224 -5.34 16.49 2.87
CA GLU A 224 -5.32 17.90 3.28
C GLU A 224 -4.00 18.26 3.99
N ARG A 225 -3.54 17.41 4.94
CA ARG A 225 -2.24 17.62 5.59
C ARG A 225 -1.08 17.64 4.59
N ARG A 226 -1.09 16.72 3.62
CA ARG A 226 -0.06 16.67 2.58
C ARG A 226 -0.12 17.86 1.64
N SER A 227 -1.31 18.37 1.30
CA SER A 227 -1.43 19.56 0.44
C SER A 227 -0.97 20.82 1.15
N ALA A 228 -1.33 20.99 2.43
CA ALA A 228 -0.85 22.10 3.27
C ALA A 228 0.68 22.06 3.38
N ALA A 229 1.26 20.90 3.74
CA ALA A 229 2.71 20.75 3.81
C ALA A 229 3.42 20.95 2.45
N ALA A 230 2.76 20.64 1.34
CA ALA A 230 3.28 20.92 0.00
C ALA A 230 3.24 22.41 -0.34
N ALA A 231 2.17 23.12 0.05
CA ALA A 231 2.04 24.56 -0.11
C ALA A 231 3.10 25.31 0.71
N ASP A 232 3.31 24.92 1.97
CA ASP A 232 4.35 25.49 2.83
C ASP A 232 5.74 25.30 2.23
N ARG A 233 6.06 24.08 1.77
CA ARG A 233 7.33 23.81 1.07
C ARG A 233 7.49 24.62 -0.21
N ALA A 234 6.40 24.82 -0.97
CA ALA A 234 6.44 25.62 -2.18
C ALA A 234 6.68 27.11 -1.87
N HIS A 235 6.07 27.63 -0.80
CA HIS A 235 6.32 28.99 -0.30
C HIS A 235 7.78 29.17 0.14
N ASP A 236 8.31 28.25 0.94
CA ASP A 236 9.71 28.27 1.39
C ASP A 236 10.70 28.22 0.22
N LEU A 237 10.44 27.37 -0.77
CA LEU A 237 11.27 27.29 -1.98
C LEU A 237 11.19 28.57 -2.82
N ALA A 238 10.01 29.17 -2.93
CA ALA A 238 9.83 30.44 -3.63
C ALA A 238 10.60 31.57 -2.92
N GLN A 239 10.51 31.67 -1.60
CA GLN A 239 11.30 32.63 -0.82
C GLN A 239 12.81 32.41 -0.99
N ARG A 240 13.29 31.16 -0.88
CA ARG A 240 14.71 30.84 -1.11
C ARG A 240 15.19 31.17 -2.52
N LYS A 241 14.33 31.03 -3.53
CA LYS A 241 14.65 31.42 -4.91
C LYS A 241 14.67 32.93 -5.11
N ALA A 242 13.83 33.68 -4.38
CA ALA A 242 13.81 35.13 -4.41
C ALA A 242 15.00 35.75 -3.67
N SER A 243 15.53 35.07 -2.64
CA SER A 243 16.63 35.57 -1.80
C SER A 243 17.95 34.86 -2.07
N ARG A 244 18.35 34.78 -3.35
CA ARG A 244 19.64 34.23 -3.77
C ARG A 244 20.26 35.04 -4.91
N LEU A 245 21.58 35.08 -4.92
CA LEU A 245 22.39 35.66 -5.97
C LEU A 245 23.36 34.61 -6.52
N LEU A 246 23.52 34.52 -7.83
CA LEU A 246 24.57 33.69 -8.41
C LEU A 246 25.90 34.45 -8.36
N VAL A 247 26.93 33.83 -7.77
CA VAL A 247 28.26 34.44 -7.66
C VAL A 247 29.35 33.44 -8.07
N PRO A 248 30.45 33.89 -8.70
CA PRO A 248 31.64 33.09 -8.89
C PRO A 248 32.26 32.73 -7.54
N VAL A 249 32.76 31.49 -7.40
CA VAL A 249 33.33 31.01 -6.13
C VAL A 249 34.48 31.90 -5.65
N GLN A 250 35.30 32.42 -6.57
CA GLN A 250 36.43 33.32 -6.25
C GLN A 250 36.00 34.70 -5.72
N ARG A 251 34.75 35.10 -5.96
CA ARG A 251 34.17 36.39 -5.55
C ARG A 251 33.04 36.20 -4.52
N SER A 252 33.07 35.09 -3.79
CA SER A 252 32.05 34.80 -2.78
C SER A 252 32.04 35.89 -1.70
N PRO A 253 30.87 36.47 -1.37
CA PRO A 253 30.77 37.46 -0.30
C PRO A 253 31.05 36.82 1.05
N ALA A 254 31.49 37.61 2.04
CA ALA A 254 31.62 37.12 3.41
C ALA A 254 30.23 36.78 3.99
N LEU A 255 30.12 35.61 4.63
CA LEU A 255 28.90 35.24 5.34
C LEU A 255 28.75 36.04 6.63
N ASN A 256 27.49 36.27 7.03
CA ASN A 256 27.10 36.96 8.26
C ASN A 256 27.70 38.36 8.41
N ARG A 257 27.95 39.04 7.28
CA ARG A 257 28.33 40.44 7.25
C ARG A 257 27.32 41.24 6.42
N PRO A 258 26.88 42.41 6.89
CA PRO A 258 26.02 43.29 6.11
C PRO A 258 26.80 43.83 4.92
N VAL A 259 26.20 43.71 3.73
CA VAL A 259 26.76 44.26 2.50
C VAL A 259 25.68 44.98 1.71
N ARG A 260 26.07 46.05 1.05
CA ARG A 260 25.18 46.86 0.22
C ARG A 260 25.14 46.29 -1.19
N LEU A 261 23.98 45.76 -1.59
CA LEU A 261 23.66 45.37 -2.96
C LEU A 261 23.03 46.56 -3.71
N HIS A 262 23.47 46.75 -4.96
CA HIS A 262 22.92 47.75 -5.88
C HIS A 262 22.80 49.16 -5.28
N GLY A 263 23.75 49.53 -4.42
CA GLY A 263 23.86 50.86 -3.82
C GLY A 263 22.77 51.26 -2.81
N SER A 264 21.78 50.39 -2.53
CA SER A 264 20.63 50.78 -1.71
C SER A 264 20.15 49.71 -0.75
N VAL A 265 20.19 48.42 -1.13
CA VAL A 265 19.64 47.33 -0.32
C VAL A 265 20.76 46.69 0.49
N VAL A 266 20.65 46.71 1.82
CA VAL A 266 21.61 46.01 2.69
C VAL A 266 21.09 44.61 2.97
N VAL A 267 21.92 43.60 2.65
CA VAL A 267 21.61 42.20 2.89
C VAL A 267 22.72 41.53 3.68
N VAL A 268 22.40 40.38 4.27
CA VAL A 268 23.36 39.51 4.93
C VAL A 268 23.34 38.16 4.24
N PHE A 269 24.47 37.75 3.68
CA PHE A 269 24.63 36.42 3.11
C PHE A 269 24.75 35.39 4.23
N THR A 270 23.94 34.33 4.17
CA THR A 270 23.79 33.35 5.25
C THR A 270 24.35 31.98 4.90
N SER A 271 24.33 31.60 3.63
CA SER A 271 24.81 30.30 3.18
C SER A 271 25.09 30.27 1.68
N PHE A 272 25.79 29.22 1.26
CA PHE A 272 26.05 28.92 -0.14
C PHE A 272 25.39 27.61 -0.57
N GLY A 273 24.92 27.58 -1.81
CA GLY A 273 24.42 26.39 -2.47
C GLY A 273 25.53 25.50 -3.02
N LYS A 274 25.11 24.47 -3.76
CA LYS A 274 26.03 23.58 -4.48
C LYS A 274 26.76 24.35 -5.58
N GLN A 275 28.04 24.03 -5.77
CA GLN A 275 28.85 24.58 -6.85
C GLN A 275 28.49 23.94 -8.20
N PHE A 276 28.49 24.74 -9.26
CA PHE A 276 28.26 24.32 -10.64
C PHE A 276 29.02 25.24 -11.62
N ARG A 277 29.11 24.84 -12.89
CA ARG A 277 29.69 25.69 -13.94
C ARG A 277 28.65 26.70 -14.39
N ILE A 278 29.00 27.99 -14.33
CA ILE A 278 28.15 29.06 -14.84
C ILE A 278 28.13 28.95 -16.37
N GLY A 279 26.94 28.80 -16.95
CA GLY A 279 26.73 28.81 -18.40
C GLY A 279 26.14 30.14 -18.88
N ASP A 280 26.12 30.33 -20.19
CA ASP A 280 25.61 31.54 -20.86
C ASP A 280 24.12 31.79 -20.58
N GLU A 281 23.38 30.73 -20.29
CA GLU A 281 21.94 30.74 -20.00
C GLU A 281 21.63 30.88 -18.50
N ASP A 282 22.66 30.89 -17.64
CA ASP A 282 22.42 31.06 -16.20
C ASP A 282 21.95 32.49 -15.92
N PRO A 283 20.80 32.67 -15.25
CA PRO A 283 20.23 33.99 -15.09
C PRO A 283 21.15 34.87 -14.24
N SER A 284 21.69 35.92 -14.85
CA SER A 284 22.16 37.10 -14.12
C SER A 284 20.90 37.72 -13.52
N VAL A 285 20.58 37.32 -12.29
CA VAL A 285 19.27 37.65 -11.71
C VAL A 285 19.09 39.17 -11.62
N TYR A 286 20.16 39.98 -11.50
CA TYR A 286 20.10 41.45 -11.60
C TYR A 286 21.43 42.15 -12.00
N GLY A 287 21.92 41.98 -13.25
CA GLY A 287 22.90 42.90 -13.88
C GLY A 287 24.27 42.32 -14.25
N SER A 288 25.14 43.16 -14.82
CA SER A 288 26.42 42.85 -15.51
C SER A 288 27.54 42.16 -14.70
N HIS A 289 27.30 41.82 -13.42
CA HIS A 289 28.31 41.25 -12.51
C HIS A 289 28.75 39.81 -12.86
N LEU A 290 28.02 39.12 -13.75
CA LEU A 290 28.40 37.81 -14.27
C LEU A 290 28.96 37.86 -15.70
N LEU A 291 28.99 39.04 -16.32
CA LEU A 291 29.48 39.19 -17.69
C LEU A 291 30.99 38.91 -17.72
N GLY A 292 31.42 37.85 -18.41
CA GLY A 292 32.80 37.38 -18.45
C GLY A 292 33.14 36.30 -17.42
N HIS A 293 32.17 35.74 -16.71
CA HIS A 293 32.32 34.62 -15.78
C HIS A 293 31.76 33.29 -16.32
N GLU A 294 31.35 33.26 -17.59
CA GLU A 294 30.90 32.07 -18.29
C GLU A 294 32.00 31.00 -18.30
N GLY A 295 31.65 29.77 -17.92
CA GLY A 295 32.58 28.68 -17.74
C GLY A 295 33.30 28.65 -16.39
N GLU A 296 33.18 29.66 -15.52
CA GLU A 296 33.75 29.60 -14.16
C GLU A 296 32.91 28.72 -13.21
N TRP A 297 33.51 28.34 -12.08
CA TRP A 297 32.75 27.70 -10.99
C TRP A 297 31.99 28.77 -10.20
N GLY A 298 30.68 28.61 -10.10
CA GLY A 298 29.78 29.47 -9.34
C GLY A 298 28.89 28.69 -8.39
N HIS A 299 28.17 29.41 -7.54
CA HIS A 299 27.12 28.87 -6.67
C HIS A 299 26.07 29.94 -6.35
N TYR A 300 24.92 29.52 -5.84
CA TYR A 300 23.95 30.47 -5.29
C TYR A 300 24.33 30.87 -3.87
N ALA A 301 24.52 32.16 -3.63
CA ALA A 301 24.65 32.75 -2.30
C ALA A 301 23.27 33.19 -1.82
N TYR A 302 22.80 32.61 -0.72
CA TYR A 302 21.51 32.92 -0.12
C TYR A 302 21.66 34.06 0.86
N HIS A 303 20.74 35.02 0.81
CA HIS A 303 20.79 36.20 1.67
C HIS A 303 19.45 36.43 2.37
N ARG A 304 19.49 37.23 3.44
CA ARG A 304 18.31 37.81 4.08
C ARG A 304 18.43 39.33 4.10
N PRO A 305 17.33 40.07 4.27
CA PRO A 305 17.42 41.49 4.63
C PRO A 305 18.27 41.67 5.90
N ALA A 306 19.12 42.69 5.91
CA ALA A 306 19.81 43.09 7.12
C ALA A 306 18.82 43.64 8.16
N THR A 307 19.11 43.41 9.43
CA THR A 307 18.38 44.02 10.55
C THR A 307 18.70 45.51 10.64
N GLU A 308 17.86 46.30 11.31
CA GLU A 308 18.10 47.73 11.47
C GLU A 308 19.43 48.05 12.17
N THR A 309 19.87 47.20 13.09
CA THR A 309 21.16 47.32 13.77
C THR A 309 22.33 47.08 12.81
N GLU A 310 22.26 46.02 12.01
CA GLU A 310 23.28 45.70 10.99
C GLU A 310 23.37 46.78 9.90
N VAL A 311 22.25 47.40 9.53
CA VAL A 311 22.22 48.54 8.61
C VAL A 311 22.96 49.73 9.20
N ARG A 312 22.64 50.11 10.45
CA ARG A 312 23.29 51.23 11.14
C ARG A 312 24.79 51.01 11.29
N GLU A 313 25.21 49.81 11.70
CA GLU A 313 26.62 49.47 11.82
C GLU A 313 27.38 49.61 10.50
N LEU A 314 26.79 49.15 9.39
CA LEU A 314 27.40 49.31 8.07
C LEU A 314 27.50 50.78 7.67
N GLU A 315 26.44 51.56 7.91
CA GLU A 315 26.44 52.99 7.60
C GLU A 315 27.47 53.77 8.44
N ASP A 316 27.66 53.40 9.70
CA ASP A 316 28.68 53.99 10.57
C ASP A 316 30.08 53.68 10.06
N GLN A 317 30.32 52.43 9.61
CA GLN A 317 31.58 52.02 8.99
C GLN A 317 31.84 52.77 7.68
N GLU A 318 30.84 52.88 6.81
CA GLU A 318 30.93 53.62 5.54
C GLU A 318 31.24 55.10 5.78
N ARG A 319 30.59 55.74 6.79
CA ARG A 319 30.87 57.13 7.16
C ARG A 319 32.27 57.31 7.72
N ALA A 320 32.71 56.44 8.63
CA ALA A 320 34.05 56.50 9.20
C ALA A 320 35.14 56.29 8.12
N ALA A 321 34.93 55.34 7.19
CA ALA A 321 35.85 55.11 6.08
C ALA A 321 35.92 56.32 5.14
N LYS A 322 34.77 56.95 4.83
CA LYS A 322 34.72 58.17 4.02
C LYS A 322 35.44 59.34 4.70
N GLN A 323 35.20 59.56 6.00
CA GLN A 323 35.90 60.61 6.75
C GLN A 323 37.41 60.38 6.76
N ARG A 324 37.86 59.16 7.04
CA ARG A 324 39.30 58.81 6.96
C ARG A 324 39.88 59.04 5.57
N ALA A 325 39.15 58.68 4.51
CA ALA A 325 39.60 58.91 3.14
C ALA A 325 39.72 60.40 2.81
N GLU A 326 38.76 61.22 3.28
CA GLU A 326 38.77 62.68 3.13
C GLU A 326 39.94 63.32 3.91
N GLU A 327 40.21 62.85 5.14
CA GLU A 327 41.36 63.29 5.95
C GLU A 327 42.69 62.96 5.26
N ILE A 328 42.86 61.71 4.79
CA ILE A 328 44.06 61.29 4.07
C ILE A 328 44.23 62.11 2.78
N ALA A 329 43.14 62.36 2.05
CA ALA A 329 43.18 63.18 0.84
C ALA A 329 43.58 64.65 1.15
N ALA A 330 43.09 65.21 2.26
CA ALA A 330 43.44 66.55 2.70
C ALA A 330 44.93 66.66 3.07
N VAL A 331 45.46 65.71 3.85
CA VAL A 331 46.90 65.65 4.20
C VAL A 331 47.76 65.53 2.94
N ARG A 332 47.39 64.65 2.00
CA ARG A 332 48.09 64.49 0.72
C ARG A 332 48.08 65.76 -0.11
N ARG A 333 46.98 66.52 -0.12
CA ARG A 333 46.89 67.79 -0.83
C ARG A 333 47.88 68.82 -0.25
N VAL A 334 47.90 68.99 1.08
CA VAL A 334 48.85 69.92 1.74
C VAL A 334 50.29 69.47 1.51
N ALA A 335 50.58 68.17 1.63
CA ALA A 335 51.91 67.64 1.34
C ALA A 335 52.36 67.94 -0.10
N ALA A 336 51.46 67.83 -1.08
CA ALA A 336 51.76 68.18 -2.47
C ALA A 336 52.02 69.68 -2.67
N GLU A 337 51.27 70.56 -1.98
CA GLU A 337 51.48 72.02 -2.02
C GLU A 337 52.85 72.40 -1.42
N LEU A 338 53.23 71.82 -0.28
CA LEU A 338 54.54 72.05 0.33
C LEU A 338 55.68 71.49 -0.52
N ALA A 339 55.50 70.32 -1.13
CA ALA A 339 56.45 69.74 -2.07
C ALA A 339 56.70 70.68 -3.25
N GLN A 340 55.62 71.18 -3.87
CA GLN A 340 55.70 72.13 -4.98
C GLN A 340 56.40 73.42 -4.56
N TYR A 341 56.13 73.92 -3.35
CA TYR A 341 56.79 75.11 -2.82
C TYR A 341 58.31 74.92 -2.72
N ILE A 342 58.77 73.82 -2.12
CA ILE A 342 60.20 73.50 -1.98
C ILE A 342 60.85 73.24 -3.35
N GLN A 343 60.17 72.56 -4.27
CA GLN A 343 60.67 72.35 -5.63
C GLN A 343 60.84 73.64 -6.41
N SER A 344 59.97 74.63 -6.18
CA SER A 344 59.98 75.90 -6.93
C SER A 344 60.91 76.96 -6.35
N HIS A 345 61.15 76.95 -5.03
CA HIS A 345 61.94 77.97 -4.32
C HIS A 345 63.24 77.44 -3.72
N GLY A 346 63.36 76.12 -3.58
CA GLY A 346 64.57 75.46 -3.12
C GLY A 346 65.52 75.14 -4.27
N GLU A 347 66.60 74.43 -3.94
CA GLU A 347 67.58 73.95 -4.89
C GLU A 347 67.62 72.42 -4.91
N ARG A 348 68.00 71.85 -6.06
CA ARG A 348 68.33 70.43 -6.21
C ARG A 348 69.85 70.29 -6.20
N PRO A 349 70.50 69.99 -5.05
CA PRO A 349 71.95 69.94 -4.99
C PRO A 349 72.49 68.77 -5.83
N ALA A 350 73.63 68.98 -6.47
CA ALA A 350 74.32 67.93 -7.23
C ALA A 350 75.01 66.93 -6.28
N GLY A 351 75.25 65.71 -6.77
CA GLY A 351 75.91 64.64 -6.02
C GLY A 351 74.93 63.70 -5.32
N ASN A 352 75.45 62.80 -4.50
CA ASN A 352 74.66 61.84 -3.73
C ASN A 352 74.67 62.24 -2.25
N HIS A 353 73.50 62.53 -1.71
CA HIS A 353 73.33 63.06 -0.35
C HIS A 353 72.68 62.03 0.55
N LEU A 354 73.27 61.82 1.73
CA LEU A 354 72.60 61.17 2.85
C LEU A 354 71.88 62.25 3.66
N VAL A 355 70.55 62.24 3.63
CA VAL A 355 69.76 63.25 4.33
C VAL A 355 69.52 62.80 5.77
N GLU A 356 70.18 63.47 6.71
CA GLU A 356 70.04 63.26 8.15
C GLU A 356 69.12 64.34 8.76
N GLY A 357 68.26 63.96 9.71
CA GLY A 357 67.32 64.87 10.35
C GLY A 357 66.01 64.20 10.76
N GLN A 358 65.07 64.99 11.26
CA GLN A 358 63.74 64.51 11.65
C GLN A 358 62.90 64.20 10.41
N ARG A 359 62.53 62.94 10.21
CA ARG A 359 61.53 62.53 9.20
C ARG A 359 60.14 62.90 9.71
N ALA A 360 59.64 64.05 9.26
CA ALA A 360 58.39 64.61 9.77
C ALA A 360 57.15 64.15 9.00
N TYR A 361 57.33 63.61 7.79
CA TYR A 361 56.29 62.94 6.99
C TYR A 361 56.99 61.95 6.06
N ASP A 362 56.48 60.72 5.99
CA ASP A 362 57.02 59.68 5.12
C ASP A 362 55.88 58.85 4.54
N SER A 363 55.76 58.87 3.21
CA SER A 363 54.79 58.08 2.45
C SER A 363 55.46 57.18 1.43
N MET A 364 56.79 57.01 1.52
CA MET A 364 57.54 56.15 0.61
C MET A 364 57.11 54.70 0.77
N ASN A 365 57.00 53.99 -0.35
CA ASN A 365 56.68 52.57 -0.38
C ASN A 365 57.79 51.77 -1.06
N ILE A 366 57.74 50.45 -0.87
CA ILE A 366 58.71 49.50 -1.43
C ILE A 366 58.70 49.41 -2.96
N TYR A 367 57.68 49.97 -3.62
CA TYR A 367 57.48 49.92 -5.07
C TYR A 367 58.04 51.17 -5.79
N GLY A 368 58.88 51.96 -5.11
CA GLY A 368 59.53 53.13 -5.72
C GLY A 368 58.66 54.40 -5.73
N GLY A 369 57.48 54.37 -5.12
CA GLY A 369 56.59 55.53 -5.01
C GLY A 369 56.68 56.25 -3.66
N GLY A 370 56.00 57.39 -3.57
CA GLY A 370 55.82 58.18 -2.34
C GLY A 370 56.85 59.30 -2.15
N THR A 371 56.65 60.06 -1.07
CA THR A 371 57.47 61.24 -0.75
C THR A 371 57.76 61.32 0.74
N MET A 372 58.83 62.03 1.10
CA MET A 372 59.27 62.25 2.48
C MET A 372 59.71 63.71 2.66
N PHE A 373 59.46 64.25 3.85
CA PHE A 373 60.05 65.52 4.30
C PHE A 373 61.00 65.27 5.46
N VAL A 374 62.23 65.80 5.36
CA VAL A 374 63.25 65.70 6.41
C VAL A 374 63.65 67.10 6.88
N ILE A 375 63.48 67.37 8.17
CA ILE A 375 63.85 68.63 8.80
C ILE A 375 65.24 68.44 9.42
N ALA A 376 66.25 69.06 8.80
CA ALA A 376 67.62 69.15 9.32
C ALA A 376 67.88 70.55 9.90
N ASP A 377 69.05 70.75 10.52
CA ASP A 377 69.39 72.00 11.20
C ASP A 377 69.41 73.19 10.22
N ASP A 378 70.13 73.06 9.11
CA ASP A 378 70.30 74.16 8.14
C ASP A 378 69.25 74.15 7.02
N TYR A 379 68.67 72.99 6.72
CA TYR A 379 67.80 72.79 5.55
C TYR A 379 66.61 71.89 5.84
N ILE A 380 65.50 72.19 5.16
CA ILE A 380 64.36 71.28 5.03
C ILE A 380 64.43 70.63 3.66
N TRP A 381 64.38 69.30 3.65
CA TRP A 381 64.42 68.49 2.44
C TRP A 381 63.04 67.97 2.08
N PHE A 382 62.68 68.11 0.81
CA PHE A 382 61.64 67.32 0.16
C PHE A 382 62.30 66.23 -0.67
N VAL A 383 61.96 64.98 -0.41
CA VAL A 383 62.51 63.81 -1.08
C VAL A 383 61.40 63.04 -1.77
N GLN A 384 61.50 62.87 -3.08
CA GLN A 384 60.59 62.09 -3.90
C GLN A 384 61.25 60.78 -4.29
N ASN A 385 60.61 59.66 -3.95
CA ASN A 385 61.09 58.35 -4.34
C ASN A 385 61.09 58.23 -5.88
N ASN A 386 62.17 57.71 -6.43
CA ASN A 386 62.39 57.59 -7.88
C ASN A 386 63.18 56.30 -8.15
N GLY A 387 62.66 55.21 -7.58
CA GLY A 387 63.26 53.88 -7.63
C GLY A 387 62.34 52.84 -8.25
N GLY A 388 61.29 53.25 -8.95
CA GLY A 388 60.39 52.36 -9.67
C GLY A 388 61.00 51.83 -10.97
N ASP A 389 60.44 50.75 -11.47
CA ASP A 389 60.82 50.18 -12.76
C ASP A 389 60.50 51.18 -13.88
N GLY A 390 61.52 51.55 -14.66
CA GLY A 390 61.41 52.51 -15.77
C GLY A 390 61.75 53.96 -15.41
N ASP A 391 62.06 54.26 -14.14
CA ASP A 391 62.47 55.59 -13.71
C ASP A 391 63.89 55.96 -14.20
N ASN A 392 64.14 57.26 -14.38
CA ASN A 392 65.47 57.75 -14.72
C ASN A 392 66.31 57.95 -13.45
N TRP A 393 67.01 56.91 -13.02
CA TRP A 393 67.83 56.92 -11.81
C TRP A 393 69.03 57.88 -11.86
N ASN A 394 69.42 58.39 -13.04
CA ASN A 394 70.44 59.44 -13.16
C ASN A 394 70.00 60.77 -12.51
N MET A 395 68.70 60.93 -12.25
CA MET A 395 68.16 62.10 -11.57
C MET A 395 68.33 62.03 -10.05
N ASN A 396 68.66 60.85 -9.50
CA ASN A 396 68.75 60.62 -8.08
C ASN A 396 69.97 61.35 -7.49
N ASN A 397 69.71 62.14 -6.46
CA ASN A 397 70.72 62.86 -5.69
C ASN A 397 70.59 62.59 -4.19
N VAL A 398 69.63 61.76 -3.77
CA VAL A 398 69.47 61.33 -2.37
C VAL A 398 69.60 59.82 -2.28
N GLN A 399 70.43 59.36 -1.34
CA GLN A 399 70.58 57.95 -1.03
C GLN A 399 69.41 57.47 -0.17
N THR A 400 68.76 56.40 -0.63
CA THR A 400 67.71 55.69 0.13
C THR A 400 68.09 54.22 0.28
N GLY A 401 67.27 53.42 0.97
CA GLY A 401 67.49 51.97 1.06
C GLY A 401 67.33 51.21 -0.27
N GLY A 402 66.88 51.88 -1.34
CA GLY A 402 66.69 51.32 -2.68
C GLY A 402 67.54 52.01 -3.75
N ALA A 403 67.00 52.20 -4.95
CA ALA A 403 67.71 52.79 -6.10
C ALA A 403 68.03 54.30 -5.97
N GLY A 404 67.63 54.94 -4.86
CA GLY A 404 67.79 56.37 -4.61
C GLY A 404 66.51 57.16 -4.82
N ALA A 405 66.60 58.46 -4.60
CA ALA A 405 65.50 59.41 -4.70
C ALA A 405 65.97 60.77 -5.22
N ILE A 406 65.02 61.61 -5.62
CA ILE A 406 65.27 63.00 -6.01
C ILE A 406 64.93 63.89 -4.82
N GLY A 407 65.89 64.70 -4.37
CA GLY A 407 65.79 65.59 -3.25
C GLY A 407 65.96 67.05 -3.63
N TRP A 408 65.08 67.88 -3.10
CA TRP A 408 65.18 69.34 -3.11
C TRP A 408 65.34 69.83 -1.67
N ARG A 409 66.09 70.91 -1.48
CA ARG A 409 66.27 71.51 -0.16
C ARG A 409 66.05 73.01 -0.19
N ILE A 410 65.55 73.55 0.91
CA ILE A 410 65.38 74.99 1.15
C ILE A 410 65.93 75.34 2.54
N PRO A 411 66.49 76.54 2.78
CA PRO A 411 66.93 76.93 4.12
C PRO A 411 65.86 76.70 5.16
N SER A 412 66.26 76.17 6.32
CA SER A 412 65.33 75.84 7.39
C SER A 412 64.61 77.09 7.90
N SER A 413 63.28 77.01 8.00
CA SER A 413 62.45 78.04 8.62
C SER A 413 61.48 77.39 9.60
N GLU A 414 61.26 78.04 10.74
CA GLU A 414 60.42 77.49 11.81
C GLU A 414 58.96 77.32 11.32
N ASP A 415 58.45 78.26 10.53
CA ASP A 415 57.11 78.21 9.97
C ASP A 415 56.91 77.00 9.04
N LEU A 416 57.86 76.75 8.13
CA LEU A 416 57.77 75.62 7.20
C LEU A 416 57.97 74.28 7.94
N ALA A 417 58.92 74.23 8.88
CA ALA A 417 59.13 73.06 9.72
C ALA A 417 57.86 72.70 10.52
N ASN A 418 57.16 73.69 11.07
CA ASN A 418 55.92 73.48 11.81
C ASN A 418 54.77 72.99 10.92
N GLN A 419 54.63 73.55 9.71
CA GLN A 419 53.64 73.07 8.73
C GLN A 419 53.88 71.61 8.34
N ILE A 420 55.15 71.20 8.16
CA ILE A 420 55.49 69.82 7.82
C ILE A 420 55.25 68.88 9.02
N ARG A 421 55.62 69.27 10.25
CA ARG A 421 55.35 68.46 11.46
C ARG A 421 53.86 68.22 11.68
N ALA A 422 53.02 69.17 11.30
CA ALA A 422 51.57 69.03 11.36
C ALA A 422 51.05 67.90 10.44
N LEU A 423 51.76 67.57 9.35
CA LEU A 423 51.41 66.44 8.47
C LEU A 423 51.63 65.09 9.16
N GLY A 424 52.77 64.92 9.84
CA GLY A 424 53.13 63.66 10.52
C GLY A 424 52.29 63.39 11.77
N SER A 425 51.83 64.43 12.44
CA SER A 425 50.94 64.32 13.61
C SER A 425 49.58 63.69 13.26
N GLY A 426 49.19 63.71 11.98
CA GLY A 426 47.99 63.03 11.47
C GLY A 426 48.21 61.57 11.00
N GLN A 427 49.45 61.07 10.98
CA GLN A 427 49.78 59.68 10.57
C GLN A 427 50.04 58.73 11.76
N GLY A 428 50.13 59.27 12.98
CA GLY A 428 50.63 58.57 14.18
C GLY A 428 49.75 57.49 14.81
N GLU A 429 48.64 57.07 14.20
CA GLU A 429 47.81 55.94 14.69
C GLU A 429 47.92 54.66 13.82
N GLN A 430 48.85 54.62 12.86
CA GLN A 430 49.03 53.46 11.97
C GLN A 430 50.43 52.86 12.08
N SER A 431 50.76 52.30 13.25
CA SER A 431 51.89 51.37 13.45
C SER A 431 51.42 50.09 14.09
#